data_AF-A0A6L6CTF9-F1
#
_entry.id   AF-A0A6L6CTF9-F1
#
_cell.length_a   1.000
_cell.length_b   1.000
_cell.length_c   1.000
_cell.angle_alpha   90.00
_cell.angle_beta   90.00
_cell.angle_gamma   90.00
#
_symmetry.space_group_name_H-M   'P 1'
#
loop_
_entity.id
_entity.type
_entity.pdbx_description
1 polymer ?
#
loop_
_entity_poly.entity_id
_entity_poly.type
_entity_poly.pdbx_seq_one_letter_code
_entity_poly.pdbx_strand_id
1 'polypeptide(L)'
;MSVPLFVAREIGRTLSDENVWLPTVTIDVSQSPDVADLARVHAVEGIGDVSTHAIREDDTIVVGVQLTSPVQAMFAVAFSYALHREFLEEVADAGSLIFATTEVEAAHEEQPLWLSVDIDGDALRQSMNLEVD
;
A
#
# COMPACT_ATOMS: atom_id res chain seq x y z
N MET A 1 -8.87 17.80 8.04
CA MET A 1 -8.54 16.44 8.52
C MET A 1 -7.11 16.16 8.10
N SER A 2 -6.28 15.63 8.98
CA SER A 2 -4.92 15.19 8.63
C SER A 2 -5.01 13.86 7.90
N VAL A 3 -4.30 13.68 6.79
CA VAL A 3 -4.17 12.36 6.16
C VAL A 3 -3.14 11.56 6.99
N PRO A 4 -3.47 10.36 7.48
CA PRO A 4 -2.51 9.50 8.16
C PRO A 4 -1.39 9.09 7.20
N LEU A 5 -0.15 9.28 7.64
CA LEU A 5 1.05 8.87 6.93
C LEU A 5 1.70 7.71 7.70
N PHE A 6 1.86 6.58 7.02
CA PHE A 6 2.57 5.42 7.53
C PHE A 6 3.95 5.34 6.92
N VAL A 7 4.91 4.78 7.65
CA VAL A 7 6.22 4.41 7.12
C VAL A 7 6.19 2.92 6.80
N ALA A 8 6.67 2.53 5.62
CA ALA A 8 6.84 1.13 5.27
C ALA A 8 7.74 0.43 6.30
N ARG A 9 7.21 -0.56 7.02
CA ARG A 9 7.97 -1.30 8.04
C ARG A 9 8.73 -2.47 7.45
N GLU A 10 8.01 -3.30 6.71
CA GLU A 10 8.52 -4.49 6.07
C GLU A 10 7.97 -4.54 4.65
N ILE A 11 8.76 -5.09 3.73
CA ILE A 11 8.36 -5.34 2.35
C ILE A 11 8.55 -6.82 2.03
N GLY A 12 7.70 -7.34 1.17
CA GLY A 12 7.74 -8.75 0.79
C GLY A 12 6.76 -9.07 -0.30
N ARG A 13 6.36 -10.34 -0.37
CA ARG A 13 5.39 -10.83 -1.35
C ARG A 13 4.38 -11.73 -0.66
N THR A 14 3.12 -11.62 -1.06
CA THR A 14 2.04 -12.50 -0.62
C THR A 14 1.51 -13.28 -1.83
N LEU A 15 1.30 -14.58 -1.66
CA LEU A 15 0.69 -15.40 -2.70
C LEU A 15 -0.83 -15.17 -2.71
N SER A 16 -1.36 -14.67 -3.83
CA SER A 16 -2.80 -14.49 -4.01
C SER A 16 -3.52 -15.82 -4.30
N ASP A 17 -4.85 -15.81 -4.20
CA ASP A 17 -5.71 -16.96 -4.57
C ASP A 17 -5.57 -17.35 -6.04
N GLU A 18 -5.15 -16.42 -6.90
CA GLU A 18 -4.86 -16.66 -8.32
C GLU A 18 -3.47 -17.27 -8.56
N ASN A 19 -2.77 -17.65 -7.48
CA ASN A 19 -1.42 -18.20 -7.50
C ASN A 19 -0.39 -17.25 -8.12
N VAL A 20 -0.57 -15.95 -7.88
CA VAL A 20 0.34 -14.87 -8.29
C VAL A 20 0.99 -14.27 -7.04
N TRP A 21 2.30 -14.04 -7.08
CA TRP A 21 2.99 -13.31 -6.01
C TRP A 21 2.75 -11.82 -6.20
N LEU A 22 2.11 -11.20 -5.22
CA LEU A 22 1.83 -9.77 -5.20
C LEU A 22 2.76 -9.08 -4.18
N PRO A 23 3.28 -7.90 -4.49
CA PRO A 23 4.12 -7.16 -3.56
C PRO A 23 3.28 -6.68 -2.37
N THR A 24 3.86 -6.80 -1.18
CA THR A 24 3.20 -6.53 0.10
C THR A 24 4.06 -5.61 0.95
N VAL A 25 3.43 -4.61 1.56
CA VAL A 25 4.03 -3.72 2.55
C VAL A 25 3.30 -3.83 3.89
N THR A 26 4.05 -3.94 4.97
CA THR A 26 3.50 -3.89 6.34
C THR A 26 3.50 -2.44 6.84
N ILE A 27 2.37 -1.99 7.38
CA ILE A 27 2.19 -0.68 8.00
C ILE A 27 1.62 -0.80 9.41
N ASP A 28 2.03 0.10 10.31
CA ASP A 28 1.48 0.16 11.67
C ASP A 28 0.29 1.09 11.74
N VAL A 29 -0.89 0.47 11.87
CA VAL A 29 -2.18 1.15 11.96
C VAL A 29 -2.71 1.24 13.40
N SER A 30 -1.88 0.96 14.42
CA SER A 30 -2.30 0.99 15.84
C SER A 30 -2.90 2.33 16.28
N GLN A 31 -2.49 3.43 15.64
CA GLN A 31 -3.01 4.79 15.86
C GLN A 31 -4.06 5.22 14.82
N SER A 32 -4.54 4.31 13.97
CA SER A 32 -5.44 4.59 12.85
C SER A 32 -6.46 3.47 12.68
N PRO A 33 -7.41 3.32 13.65
CA PRO A 33 -8.39 2.24 13.63
C PRO A 33 -9.24 2.24 12.36
N ASP A 34 -9.54 3.40 11.78
CA ASP A 34 -10.29 3.52 10.54
C ASP A 34 -9.57 2.84 9.36
N VAL A 35 -8.24 2.93 9.31
CA VAL A 35 -7.42 2.26 8.27
C VAL A 35 -7.31 0.77 8.55
N ALA A 36 -7.16 0.38 9.82
CA ALA A 36 -7.14 -1.03 10.23
C ALA A 36 -8.44 -1.77 9.85
N ASP A 37 -9.56 -1.04 9.83
CA ASP A 37 -10.89 -1.58 9.50
C ASP A 37 -11.11 -1.82 8.01
N LEU A 38 -10.35 -1.13 7.14
CA LEU A 38 -10.61 -1.10 5.69
C LEU A 38 -10.63 -2.50 5.10
N ALA A 39 -9.64 -3.34 5.40
CA ALA A 39 -9.57 -4.69 4.85
C ALA A 39 -10.83 -5.51 5.17
N ARG A 40 -11.41 -5.36 6.37
CA ARG A 40 -12.66 -6.02 6.74
C ARG A 40 -13.84 -5.47 5.94
N VAL A 41 -13.93 -4.15 5.77
CA VAL A 41 -15.03 -3.55 5.00
C VAL A 41 -14.94 -3.96 3.53
N HIS A 42 -13.73 -3.97 2.94
CA HIS A 42 -13.52 -4.39 1.56
C HIS A 42 -13.81 -5.87 1.32
N ALA A 43 -13.50 -6.75 2.28
CA ALA A 43 -13.83 -8.16 2.17
C ALA A 43 -15.35 -8.43 2.13
N VAL A 44 -16.17 -7.52 2.69
CA VAL A 44 -17.63 -7.65 2.73
C VAL A 44 -18.31 -6.92 1.57
N GLU A 45 -17.87 -5.69 1.28
CA GLU A 45 -18.55 -4.77 0.37
C GLU A 45 -17.85 -4.62 -1.00
N GLY A 46 -16.63 -5.15 -1.15
CA GLY A 46 -15.79 -5.02 -2.33
C GLY A 46 -14.80 -3.84 -2.28
N ILE A 47 -13.82 -3.83 -3.20
CA ILE A 47 -12.74 -2.82 -3.28
C ILE A 47 -13.29 -1.42 -3.63
N GLY A 48 -14.37 -1.38 -4.44
CA GLY A 48 -15.04 -0.16 -4.88
C GLY A 48 -14.12 0.76 -5.69
N ASP A 49 -14.20 2.07 -5.45
CA ASP A 49 -13.41 3.07 -6.17
C ASP A 49 -12.15 3.43 -5.38
N VAL A 50 -11.00 3.01 -5.89
CA VAL A 50 -9.69 3.32 -5.32
C VAL A 50 -8.86 4.11 -6.32
N SER A 51 -8.31 5.23 -5.87
CA SER A 51 -7.34 6.01 -6.63
C SER A 51 -6.02 6.06 -5.87
N THR A 52 -4.93 5.98 -6.63
CA THR A 52 -3.58 6.04 -6.09
C THR A 52 -2.78 7.17 -6.73
N HIS A 53 -1.90 7.77 -5.94
CA HIS A 53 -1.03 8.83 -6.39
C HIS A 53 0.34 8.64 -5.74
N ALA A 54 1.41 8.85 -6.49
CA ALA A 54 2.75 8.80 -5.97
C ALA A 54 3.42 10.16 -6.15
N ILE A 55 4.22 10.56 -5.16
CA ILE A 55 5.12 11.70 -5.24
C ILE A 55 6.50 11.30 -4.72
N ARG A 56 7.53 11.97 -5.21
CA ARG A 56 8.90 11.86 -4.71
C ARG A 56 9.33 13.17 -4.08
N GLU A 57 9.88 13.10 -2.89
CA GLU A 57 10.56 14.19 -2.20
C GLU A 57 11.90 13.65 -1.68
N ASP A 58 13.02 14.10 -2.27
CA ASP A 58 14.36 13.58 -1.99
C ASP A 58 14.48 12.04 -2.13
N ASP A 59 14.80 11.36 -1.02
CA ASP A 59 14.85 9.91 -0.89
C ASP A 59 13.51 9.30 -0.47
N THR A 60 12.42 10.07 -0.40
CA THR A 60 11.12 9.55 0.03
C THR A 60 10.17 9.45 -1.15
N ILE A 61 9.63 8.26 -1.39
CA ILE A 61 8.47 8.06 -2.25
C ILE A 61 7.24 7.93 -1.36
N VAL A 62 6.25 8.79 -1.56
CA VAL A 62 4.98 8.72 -0.84
C VAL A 62 3.92 8.21 -1.81
N VAL A 63 3.32 7.07 -1.48
CA VAL A 63 2.15 6.51 -2.18
C VAL A 63 0.90 6.85 -1.38
N GLY A 64 0.10 7.77 -1.89
CA GLY A 64 -1.23 8.09 -1.37
C GLY A 64 -2.28 7.14 -1.94
N VAL A 65 -3.17 6.68 -1.06
CA VAL A 65 -4.33 5.85 -1.39
C VAL A 65 -5.58 6.61 -0.96
N GLN A 66 -6.53 6.74 -1.88
CA GLN A 66 -7.84 7.30 -1.62
C GLN A 66 -8.91 6.30 -2.04
N LEU A 67 -9.85 6.04 -1.13
CA LEU A 67 -10.99 5.18 -1.35
C LEU A 67 -12.25 6.05 -1.24
N THR A 68 -13.18 5.92 -2.18
CA THR A 68 -14.42 6.73 -2.21
C THR A 68 -15.70 5.93 -2.16
N SER A 69 -15.64 4.62 -2.43
CA SER A 69 -16.74 3.68 -2.32
C SER A 69 -16.15 2.32 -1.99
N PRO A 70 -16.77 1.48 -1.15
CA PRO A 70 -17.99 1.74 -0.35
C PRO A 70 -17.71 2.61 0.90
N VAL A 71 -16.43 2.81 1.25
CA VAL A 71 -15.99 3.65 2.38
C VAL A 71 -15.14 4.80 1.85
N GLN A 72 -15.33 5.98 2.43
CA GLN A 72 -14.47 7.12 2.17
C GLN A 72 -13.29 7.13 3.15
N ALA A 73 -12.10 6.83 2.66
CA ALA A 73 -10.87 6.84 3.44
C ALA A 73 -9.69 7.37 2.61
N MET A 74 -8.69 7.93 3.29
CA MET A 74 -7.47 8.37 2.66
C MET A 74 -6.30 8.13 3.61
N PHE A 75 -5.22 7.58 3.10
CA PHE A 75 -3.97 7.41 3.83
C PHE A 75 -2.79 7.45 2.85
N ALA A 76 -1.58 7.56 3.37
CA ALA A 76 -0.37 7.50 2.57
C ALA A 76 0.68 6.60 3.22
N VAL A 77 1.56 6.02 2.40
CA VAL A 77 2.69 5.22 2.84
C VAL A 77 3.97 5.80 2.26
N ALA A 78 4.93 6.10 3.14
CA ALA A 78 6.26 6.57 2.80
C ALA A 78 7.24 5.40 2.69
N PHE A 79 7.99 5.39 1.60
CA PHE A 79 9.05 4.44 1.30
C PHE A 79 10.36 5.21 1.14
N SER A 80 11.45 4.74 1.74
CA SER A 80 12.80 5.17 1.33
C SER A 80 13.09 4.65 -0.08
N TYR A 81 13.43 5.54 -1.00
CA TYR A 81 13.79 5.23 -2.37
C TYR A 81 15.09 4.43 -2.41
N ALA A 82 16.13 4.86 -1.69
CA ALA A 82 17.40 4.14 -1.62
C ALA A 82 17.26 2.70 -1.13
N LEU A 83 16.32 2.43 -0.22
CA LEU A 83 16.10 1.10 0.34
C LEU A 83 15.07 0.26 -0.43
N HIS A 84 14.05 0.89 -1.01
CA HIS A 84 12.88 0.18 -1.55
C HIS A 84 12.70 0.34 -3.06
N ARG A 85 13.67 0.91 -3.80
CA ARG A 85 13.56 1.10 -5.25
C ARG A 85 13.15 -0.17 -6.00
N GLU A 86 13.85 -1.28 -5.79
CA GLU A 86 13.56 -2.54 -6.49
C GLU A 86 12.14 -3.05 -6.18
N PHE A 87 11.70 -2.87 -4.93
CA PHE A 87 10.34 -3.21 -4.52
C PHE A 87 9.30 -2.30 -5.18
N LEU A 88 9.56 -0.99 -5.28
CA LEU A 88 8.67 -0.05 -5.95
C LEU A 88 8.59 -0.29 -7.46
N GLU A 89 9.69 -0.75 -8.09
CA GLU A 89 9.70 -1.23 -9.46
C GLU A 89 8.81 -2.48 -9.61
N GLU A 90 8.90 -3.44 -8.67
CA GLU A 90 8.02 -4.60 -8.62
C GLU A 90 6.54 -4.22 -8.44
N VAL A 91 6.23 -3.26 -7.56
CA VAL A 91 4.87 -2.71 -7.41
C VAL A 91 4.35 -2.12 -8.72
N ALA A 92 5.19 -1.37 -9.42
CA ALA A 92 4.84 -0.81 -10.71
C ALA A 92 4.65 -1.87 -11.80
N ASP A 93 5.37 -3.00 -11.74
CA ASP A 93 5.24 -4.13 -12.66
C ASP A 93 3.96 -4.93 -12.37
N ALA A 94 3.66 -5.17 -11.10
CA ALA A 94 2.48 -5.91 -10.66
C ALA A 94 1.18 -5.13 -10.88
N GLY A 95 1.25 -3.79 -10.87
CA GLY A 95 0.05 -2.93 -10.96
C GLY A 95 -0.85 -3.03 -9.73
N SER A 96 -0.33 -3.57 -8.63
CA SER A 96 -1.07 -3.77 -7.38
C SER A 96 -0.10 -3.76 -6.19
N LEU A 97 -0.60 -3.40 -5.02
CA LEU A 97 0.12 -3.44 -3.75
C LEU A 97 -0.82 -3.90 -2.63
N ILE A 98 -0.36 -4.86 -1.83
CA ILE A 98 -1.05 -5.31 -0.63
C ILE A 98 -0.53 -4.53 0.58
N PHE A 99 -1.44 -3.93 1.35
CA PHE A 99 -1.17 -3.30 2.63
C PHE A 99 -1.52 -4.26 3.76
N ALA A 100 -0.49 -4.85 4.38
CA ALA A 100 -0.60 -5.66 5.57
C ALA A 100 -0.63 -4.76 6.82
N THR A 101 -1.63 -4.98 7.67
CA THR A 101 -1.82 -4.27 8.95
C THR A 101 -1.40 -5.10 10.16
N THR A 102 -0.83 -6.27 9.90
CA THR A 102 -0.42 -7.28 10.88
C THR A 102 1.02 -7.68 10.57
N GLU A 103 1.84 -7.83 11.60
CA GLU A 103 3.25 -8.22 11.41
C GLU A 103 3.36 -9.67 10.90
N VAL A 104 4.45 -9.98 10.18
CA VAL A 104 4.62 -11.27 9.49
C VAL A 104 4.55 -12.45 10.45
N GLU A 105 5.13 -12.32 11.65
CA GLU A 105 5.12 -13.38 12.67
C GLU A 105 3.69 -13.72 13.12
N ALA A 106 2.85 -12.69 13.29
CA ALA A 106 1.46 -12.83 13.71
C ALA A 106 0.54 -13.28 12.54
N ALA A 107 0.85 -12.86 11.31
CA ALA A 107 0.04 -13.15 10.14
C ALA A 107 -0.16 -14.65 9.88
N HIS A 108 0.84 -15.48 10.20
CA HIS A 108 0.76 -16.92 10.02
C HIS A 108 -0.31 -17.57 10.90
N GLU A 109 -0.49 -17.06 12.12
CA GLU A 109 -1.43 -17.59 13.10
C GLU A 109 -2.81 -16.96 12.97
N GLU A 110 -2.87 -15.64 12.72
CA GLU A 110 -4.10 -14.87 12.75
C GLU A 110 -4.89 -14.89 11.43
N GLN A 111 -4.24 -15.25 10.31
CA GLN A 111 -4.83 -15.20 8.97
C GLN A 111 -5.62 -13.90 8.70
N PRO A 112 -4.96 -12.73 8.86
CA PRO A 112 -5.63 -11.45 8.78
C PRO A 112 -6.14 -11.16 7.37
N LEU A 113 -7.19 -10.34 7.29
CA LEU A 113 -7.59 -9.71 6.03
C LEU A 113 -6.67 -8.52 5.76
N TRP A 114 -6.13 -8.45 4.55
CA TRP A 114 -5.31 -7.34 4.08
C TRP A 114 -5.95 -6.63 2.92
N LEU A 115 -5.53 -5.38 2.71
CA LEU A 115 -6.07 -4.52 1.67
C LEU A 115 -5.21 -4.63 0.41
N SER A 116 -5.76 -5.19 -0.66
CA SER A 116 -5.15 -5.11 -1.99
C SER A 116 -5.65 -3.86 -2.71
N VAL A 117 -4.74 -3.10 -3.32
CA VAL A 117 -5.04 -1.87 -4.04
C VAL A 117 -4.40 -1.90 -5.41
N ASP A 118 -5.14 -1.46 -6.43
CA ASP A 118 -4.60 -1.25 -7.77
C ASP A 118 -3.69 -0.03 -7.81
N ILE A 119 -2.53 -0.19 -8.46
CA ILE A 119 -1.51 0.83 -8.60
C ILE A 119 -1.34 1.18 -10.07
N ASP A 120 -1.41 2.48 -10.38
CA ASP A 120 -0.97 2.98 -11.68
C ASP A 120 0.57 2.91 -11.74
N GLY A 121 1.07 1.81 -12.30
CA GLY A 121 2.50 1.56 -12.41
C GLY A 121 3.24 2.57 -13.28
N ASP A 122 2.60 3.14 -14.29
CA ASP A 122 3.21 4.17 -15.13
C ASP A 122 3.37 5.49 -14.37
N ALA A 123 2.35 5.88 -13.60
CA ALA A 123 2.42 7.05 -12.72
C ALA A 123 3.46 6.86 -11.60
N LEU A 124 3.55 5.66 -11.01
CA LEU A 124 4.56 5.35 -10.00
C LEU A 124 5.98 5.46 -10.57
N ARG A 125 6.24 4.88 -11.75
CA ARG A 125 7.54 4.99 -12.43
C ARG A 125 7.92 6.42 -12.75
N GLN A 126 6.96 7.23 -13.22
CA GLN A 126 7.20 8.65 -13.46
C GLN A 126 7.65 9.35 -12.18
N SER A 127 6.97 9.08 -11.06
CA SER A 127 7.27 9.69 -9.75
C SER A 127 8.66 9.31 -9.26
N MET A 128 9.08 8.06 -9.45
CA MET A 128 10.41 7.58 -9.08
C MET A 128 11.54 8.25 -9.88
N ASN A 129 11.28 8.66 -11.12
CA ASN A 129 12.27 9.22 -12.04
C ASN A 129 12.30 10.76 -12.05
N LEU A 130 11.50 11.44 -11.23
CA LEU A 130 11.58 12.88 -11.07
C LEU A 130 12.96 13.25 -10.54
N GLU A 131 13.69 14.06 -11.30
CA GLU A 131 14.91 14.73 -10.81
C GLU A 131 14.48 15.68 -9.69
N VAL A 132 15.03 15.46 -8.50
CA VAL A 132 14.85 16.36 -7.35
C VAL A 132 15.90 17.45 -7.54
N ASP A 133 15.46 18.67 -7.85
CA ASP A 133 16.31 19.85 -8.11
C ASP A 133 17.04 20.33 -6.85
#